data_AF-A0A842UK65-F1
#
_entry.id   AF-A0A842UK65-F1
#
_cell.length_a   1.000
_cell.length_b   1.000
_cell.length_c   1.000
_cell.angle_alpha   90.00
_cell.angle_beta   90.00
_cell.angle_gamma   90.00
#
_symmetry.space_group_name_H-M   'P 1'
#
loop_
_entity.id
_entity.type
_entity.pdbx_description
1 polymer ?
#
loop_
_entity_poly.entity_id
_entity_poly.type
_entity_poly.pdbx_seq_one_letter_code
_entity_poly.pdbx_strand_id
1 'polypeptide(L)'
;MKREGVIWRKLKQLRFRYMKAYLEKHLKKKPYNCIFNKLEKFECGKKIGLCCYVPEDSTSWGVIVCDGDTKEGLSQARRCPEFIPKRPPDELKEEFDHFMSTSTIGQIAFHYRDMAALMWVLETSGEWPSFEGEGPSVLTGGRENKGDRRNVGAGSHPGTGNDSGSRNDSGGPSRDNSSE
;
A
#
# COMPACT_ATOMS: atom_id res chain seq x y z
N MET A 1 -0.71 -1.35 38.96
CA MET A 1 -1.27 -1.46 37.60
C MET A 1 -1.34 -0.08 36.94
N LYS A 2 -1.37 0.00 35.61
CA LYS A 2 -1.59 1.28 34.91
C LYS A 2 -3.04 1.74 35.11
N ARG A 3 -3.29 3.05 35.10
CA ARG A 3 -4.66 3.61 35.14
C ARG A 3 -5.41 3.22 33.86
N GLU A 4 -6.69 2.89 33.96
CA GLU A 4 -7.54 2.49 32.83
C GLU A 4 -7.51 3.49 31.67
N GLY A 5 -7.55 4.79 31.95
CA GLY A 5 -7.45 5.82 30.92
C GLY A 5 -6.18 5.76 30.08
N VAL A 6 -5.06 5.28 30.63
CA VAL A 6 -3.80 5.05 29.90
C VAL A 6 -3.94 3.83 28.97
N ILE A 7 -4.63 2.78 29.42
CA ILE A 7 -4.89 1.57 28.64
C ILE A 7 -5.82 1.89 27.47
N TRP A 8 -6.91 2.63 27.71
CA TRP A 8 -7.83 3.13 26.68
C TRP A 8 -7.11 3.96 25.61
N ARG A 9 -6.27 4.91 26.03
CA ARG A 9 -5.48 5.72 25.10
C ARG A 9 -4.59 4.84 24.21
N LYS A 10 -3.95 3.82 24.81
CA LYS A 10 -3.09 2.90 24.06
C LYS A 10 -3.91 2.02 23.11
N LEU A 11 -5.08 1.55 23.52
CA LEU A 11 -6.00 0.79 22.67
C LEU A 11 -6.44 1.61 21.45
N LYS A 12 -6.83 2.88 21.64
CA LYS A 12 -7.17 3.81 20.54
C LYS A 12 -6.01 3.99 19.56
N GLN A 13 -4.78 4.15 20.06
CA GLN A 13 -3.58 4.25 19.22
C GLN A 13 -3.32 2.98 18.42
N LEU A 14 -3.46 1.80 19.04
CA LEU A 14 -3.32 0.52 18.36
C LEU A 14 -4.37 0.35 17.27
N ARG A 15 -5.65 0.63 17.57
CA ARG A 15 -6.74 0.58 16.60
C ARG A 15 -6.42 1.45 15.38
N PHE A 16 -6.05 2.71 15.61
CA PHE A 16 -5.67 3.62 14.53
C PHE A 16 -4.50 3.09 13.69
N ARG A 17 -3.46 2.56 14.35
CA ARG A 17 -2.29 1.97 13.66
C ARG A 17 -2.69 0.78 12.78
N TYR A 18 -3.54 -0.11 13.28
CA TYR A 18 -4.00 -1.29 12.52
C TYR A 18 -4.93 -0.89 11.37
N MET A 19 -5.87 0.03 11.61
CA MET A 19 -6.73 0.57 10.55
C MET A 19 -5.91 1.23 9.44
N LYS A 20 -4.93 2.07 9.80
CA LYS A 20 -4.01 2.68 8.83
C LYS A 20 -3.26 1.63 8.02
N ALA A 21 -2.67 0.62 8.67
CA ALA A 21 -1.96 -0.45 7.99
C ALA A 21 -2.88 -1.28 7.07
N TYR A 22 -4.12 -1.51 7.49
CA TYR A 22 -5.15 -2.17 6.69
C TYR A 22 -5.47 -1.36 5.43
N LEU A 23 -5.74 -0.05 5.57
CA LEU A 23 -5.96 0.85 4.44
C LEU A 23 -4.76 0.90 3.49
N GLU A 24 -3.54 1.06 4.01
CA GLU A 24 -2.32 1.08 3.18
C GLU A 24 -2.13 -0.21 2.39
N LYS A 25 -2.46 -1.37 2.96
CA LYS A 25 -2.40 -2.67 2.28
C LYS A 25 -3.37 -2.74 1.11
N HIS A 26 -4.62 -2.30 1.32
CA HIS A 26 -5.71 -2.43 0.35
C HIS A 26 -5.72 -1.31 -0.70
N LEU A 27 -5.21 -0.13 -0.38
CA LEU A 27 -5.14 1.02 -1.28
C LEU A 27 -3.78 1.14 -2.01
N LYS A 28 -2.85 0.21 -1.76
CA LYS A 28 -1.56 0.20 -2.46
C LYS A 28 -1.77 0.09 -3.97
N LYS A 29 -1.04 0.89 -4.75
CA LYS A 29 -0.98 0.82 -6.21
C LYS A 29 -0.39 -0.52 -6.68
N LYS A 30 -1.24 -1.55 -6.76
CA LYS A 30 -0.93 -2.89 -7.25
C LYS A 30 -1.99 -3.31 -8.27
N PRO A 31 -1.65 -4.12 -9.28
CA PRO A 31 -2.59 -4.45 -10.35
C PRO A 31 -3.95 -4.94 -9.86
N TYR A 32 -3.96 -5.93 -8.95
CA TYR A 32 -5.18 -6.52 -8.41
C TYR A 32 -6.05 -5.58 -7.55
N ASN A 33 -5.52 -4.40 -7.18
CA ASN A 33 -6.27 -3.36 -6.48
C ASN A 33 -6.90 -2.34 -7.44
N CYS A 34 -6.62 -2.39 -8.74
CA CYS A 34 -7.16 -1.45 -9.73
C CYS A 34 -8.48 -1.95 -10.32
N ILE A 35 -9.49 -1.08 -10.52
CA ILE A 35 -10.76 -1.46 -11.19
C ILE A 35 -10.56 -1.90 -12.65
N PHE A 36 -9.54 -1.36 -13.31
CA PHE A 36 -9.27 -1.63 -14.72
C PHE A 36 -8.48 -2.92 -14.95
N ASN A 37 -7.99 -3.56 -13.87
CA ASN A 37 -7.29 -4.83 -13.99
C ASN A 37 -8.29 -5.99 -14.04
N LYS A 38 -8.28 -6.74 -15.13
CA LYS A 38 -9.09 -7.95 -15.31
C LYS A 38 -8.18 -9.16 -15.37
N LEU A 39 -8.53 -10.22 -14.64
CA LEU A 39 -7.84 -11.49 -14.70
C LEU A 39 -8.50 -12.33 -15.80
N GLU A 40 -7.84 -12.43 -16.95
CA GLU A 40 -8.28 -13.28 -18.04
C GLU A 40 -7.69 -14.68 -17.89
N LYS A 41 -8.53 -15.71 -18.11
CA LYS A 41 -8.11 -17.11 -18.11
C LYS A 41 -7.75 -17.52 -19.52
N PHE A 42 -6.55 -18.05 -19.70
CA PHE A 42 -6.08 -18.60 -20.97
C PHE A 42 -6.31 -20.12 -21.03
N GLU A 43 -6.26 -20.70 -22.23
CA GLU A 43 -6.48 -22.13 -22.47
C GLU A 43 -5.52 -23.02 -21.65
N CYS A 44 -4.32 -22.52 -21.35
CA CYS A 44 -3.33 -23.20 -20.51
C CYS A 44 -3.67 -23.17 -18.99
N GLY A 45 -4.83 -22.66 -18.60
CA GLY A 45 -5.28 -22.55 -17.21
C GLY A 45 -4.65 -21.40 -16.42
N LYS A 46 -3.68 -20.69 -16.98
CA LYS A 46 -3.06 -19.52 -16.36
C LYS A 46 -4.01 -18.33 -16.39
N LYS A 47 -4.01 -17.55 -15.31
CA LYS A 47 -4.68 -16.25 -15.23
C LYS A 47 -3.65 -15.17 -15.44
N ILE A 48 -3.92 -14.22 -16.34
CA ILE A 48 -3.04 -13.07 -16.56
C ILE A 48 -3.86 -11.81 -16.32
N GLY A 49 -3.30 -10.89 -15.53
CA GLY A 49 -3.88 -9.56 -15.32
C GLY A 49 -3.65 -8.67 -16.54
N LEU A 50 -4.74 -8.14 -17.11
CA LEU A 50 -4.72 -7.20 -18.23
C LEU A 50 -5.33 -5.87 -17.78
N CYS A 51 -4.72 -4.76 -18.20
CA CYS A 51 -5.28 -3.43 -18.02
C CYS A 51 -6.25 -3.13 -19.17
N CYS A 52 -7.53 -2.96 -18.84
CA CYS A 52 -8.60 -2.67 -19.80
C CYS A 52 -8.97 -1.18 -19.84
N TYR A 53 -8.08 -0.28 -19.38
CA TYR A 53 -8.29 1.15 -19.50
C TYR A 53 -8.12 1.57 -20.96
N VAL A 54 -9.07 2.35 -21.48
CA VAL A 54 -9.07 2.86 -22.86
C VAL A 54 -9.08 4.38 -22.77
N PRO A 55 -7.98 5.05 -23.14
CA PRO A 55 -7.97 6.51 -23.26
C PRO A 55 -8.98 6.97 -24.30
N GLU A 56 -9.70 8.06 -24.04
CA GLU A 56 -10.70 8.64 -24.95
C GLU A 56 -10.12 8.98 -26.33
N ASP A 57 -8.85 9.40 -26.37
CA ASP A 57 -8.15 9.80 -27.60
C ASP A 57 -7.46 8.63 -28.33
N SER A 58 -7.56 7.40 -27.84
CA SER A 58 -6.86 6.26 -28.43
C SER A 58 -7.67 5.59 -29.54
N THR A 59 -7.13 5.58 -30.76
CA THR A 59 -7.70 4.84 -31.91
C THR A 59 -7.38 3.35 -31.88
N SER A 60 -6.44 2.93 -31.02
CA SER A 60 -6.01 1.53 -30.87
C SER A 60 -6.19 1.04 -29.44
N TRP A 61 -6.90 -0.07 -29.28
CA TRP A 61 -7.04 -0.78 -28.02
C TRP A 61 -5.71 -1.45 -27.65
N GLY A 62 -4.88 -0.74 -26.88
CA GLY A 62 -3.64 -1.29 -26.34
C GLY A 62 -3.94 -2.11 -25.09
N VAL A 63 -4.00 -3.45 -25.21
CA VAL A 63 -4.04 -4.32 -24.04
C VAL A 63 -2.66 -4.33 -23.39
N ILE A 64 -2.54 -3.69 -22.22
CA ILE A 64 -1.29 -3.68 -21.44
C ILE A 64 -1.34 -4.81 -20.42
N VAL A 65 -0.34 -5.69 -20.43
CA VAL A 65 -0.16 -6.69 -19.38
C VAL A 65 0.12 -6.00 -18.06
N CYS A 66 -0.74 -6.21 -17.08
CA CYS A 66 -0.68 -5.62 -15.76
C CYS A 66 -0.88 -6.74 -14.74
N ASP A 67 0.07 -7.67 -14.71
CA ASP A 67 -0.02 -8.85 -13.87
C ASP A 67 0.61 -8.62 -12.48
N GLY A 68 -0.09 -9.03 -11.43
CA GLY A 68 0.33 -8.84 -10.04
C GLY A 68 1.55 -9.65 -9.63
N ASP A 69 1.81 -10.74 -10.34
CA ASP A 69 2.88 -11.69 -10.05
C ASP A 69 4.19 -11.36 -10.78
N THR A 70 4.17 -10.38 -11.69
CA THR A 70 5.33 -9.92 -12.46
C THR A 70 5.89 -8.60 -11.92
N LYS A 71 7.20 -8.40 -12.04
CA LYS A 71 7.84 -7.12 -11.63
C LYS A 71 7.39 -5.97 -12.52
N GLU A 72 7.14 -6.27 -13.78
CA GLU A 72 6.70 -5.35 -14.82
C GLU A 72 5.30 -4.83 -14.50
N GLY A 73 4.34 -5.72 -14.21
CA GLY A 73 2.98 -5.33 -13.85
C GLY A 73 2.91 -4.54 -12.54
N LEU A 74 3.71 -4.91 -11.53
CA LEU A 74 3.85 -4.12 -10.31
C LEU A 74 4.43 -2.72 -10.58
N SER A 75 5.42 -2.61 -11.45
CA SER A 75 6.05 -1.33 -11.82
C SER A 75 5.14 -0.47 -12.68
N GLN A 76 4.31 -1.09 -13.52
CA GLN A 76 3.26 -0.43 -14.31
C GLN A 76 2.19 0.16 -13.39
N ALA A 77 1.63 -0.63 -12.47
CA ALA A 77 0.59 -0.16 -11.54
C ALA A 77 1.06 1.00 -10.66
N ARG A 78 2.32 0.98 -10.20
CA ARG A 78 2.89 2.08 -9.39
C ARG A 78 2.97 3.40 -10.14
N ARG A 79 3.26 3.36 -11.45
CA ARG A 79 3.42 4.53 -12.32
C ARG A 79 2.13 4.92 -13.05
N CYS A 80 1.07 4.11 -12.94
CA CYS A 80 -0.19 4.35 -13.61
C CYS A 80 -0.86 5.63 -13.08
N PRO A 81 -1.11 6.65 -13.95
CA PRO A 81 -1.86 7.84 -13.58
C PRO A 81 -3.34 7.52 -13.38
N GLU A 82 -3.88 6.60 -14.20
CA GLU A 82 -5.28 6.16 -14.21
C GLU A 82 -5.58 5.07 -13.17
N PHE A 83 -4.74 4.94 -12.13
CA PHE A 83 -4.98 3.95 -11.08
C PHE A 83 -6.17 4.37 -10.23
N ILE A 84 -7.25 3.59 -10.29
CA ILE A 84 -8.43 3.77 -9.43
C ILE A 84 -8.59 2.52 -8.55
N PRO A 85 -8.54 2.66 -7.21
CA PRO A 85 -8.68 1.53 -6.32
C PRO A 85 -10.06 0.88 -6.46
N LYS A 86 -10.10 -0.44 -6.44
CA LYS A 86 -11.33 -1.23 -6.57
C LYS A 86 -12.31 -1.00 -5.45
N ARG A 87 -11.80 -0.70 -4.26
CA ARG A 87 -12.58 -0.43 -3.07
C ARG A 87 -12.25 0.97 -2.58
N PRO A 88 -13.25 1.83 -2.35
CA PRO A 88 -13.03 3.15 -1.78
C PRO A 88 -12.50 3.04 -0.35
N PRO A 89 -11.79 4.06 0.14
CA PRO A 89 -11.23 4.06 1.49
C PRO A 89 -12.29 3.95 2.59
N ASP A 90 -13.49 4.47 2.38
CA ASP A 90 -14.55 4.48 3.40
C ASP A 90 -15.17 3.09 3.58
N GLU A 91 -15.41 2.34 2.50
CA GLU A 91 -15.84 0.93 2.58
C GLU A 91 -14.82 0.07 3.35
N LEU A 92 -13.52 0.32 3.17
CA LEU A 92 -12.47 -0.39 3.88
C LEU A 92 -12.40 -0.04 5.38
N LYS A 93 -12.73 1.21 5.76
CA LYS A 93 -12.84 1.61 7.16
C LYS A 93 -14.05 0.94 7.80
N GLU A 94 -15.20 0.98 7.12
CA GLU A 94 -16.44 0.34 7.58
C GLU A 94 -16.25 -1.17 7.79
N GLU A 95 -15.57 -1.86 6.86
CA GLU A 95 -15.25 -3.28 7.04
C GLU A 95 -14.35 -3.51 8.26
N PHE A 96 -13.30 -2.70 8.44
CA PHE A 96 -12.41 -2.81 9.59
C PHE A 96 -13.17 -2.58 10.90
N ASP A 97 -14.02 -1.54 10.94
CA ASP A 97 -14.81 -1.19 12.12
C ASP A 97 -15.88 -2.25 12.42
N HIS A 98 -16.51 -2.80 11.38
CA HIS A 98 -17.46 -3.91 11.48
C HIS A 98 -16.78 -5.18 12.00
N PHE A 99 -15.60 -5.52 11.49
CA PHE A 99 -14.81 -6.63 12.02
C PHE A 99 -14.51 -6.43 13.51
N MET A 100 -14.08 -5.23 13.90
CA MET A 100 -13.73 -4.92 15.28
C MET A 100 -14.93 -4.93 16.24
N SER A 101 -16.14 -4.66 15.78
CA SER A 101 -17.36 -4.65 16.61
C SER A 101 -18.05 -6.01 16.70
N THR A 102 -17.96 -6.83 15.65
CA THR A 102 -18.65 -8.13 15.58
C THR A 102 -17.79 -9.32 15.96
N SER A 103 -16.47 -9.20 15.88
CA SER A 103 -15.56 -10.31 16.16
C SER A 103 -15.41 -10.58 17.64
N THR A 104 -15.28 -11.86 17.98
CA THR A 104 -14.87 -12.31 19.31
C THR A 104 -13.42 -11.90 19.61
N ILE A 105 -13.06 -11.81 20.90
CA ILE A 105 -11.68 -11.53 21.33
C ILE A 105 -10.70 -12.56 20.74
N GLY A 106 -11.11 -13.83 20.61
CA GLY A 106 -10.28 -14.88 20.02
C GLY A 106 -9.93 -14.59 18.56
N GLN A 107 -10.91 -14.17 17.76
CA GLN A 107 -10.70 -13.73 16.37
C GLN A 107 -9.83 -12.46 16.31
N ILE A 108 -10.07 -11.49 17.20
CA ILE A 108 -9.23 -10.29 17.30
C ILE A 108 -7.81 -10.66 17.71
N ALA A 109 -7.60 -11.62 18.61
CA ALA A 109 -6.28 -12.05 19.06
C ALA A 109 -5.48 -12.73 17.93
N PHE A 110 -6.16 -13.47 17.05
CA PHE A 110 -5.55 -14.10 15.89
C PHE A 110 -4.94 -13.07 14.92
N HIS A 111 -5.65 -11.96 14.67
CA HIS A 111 -5.18 -10.92 13.75
C HIS A 111 -4.38 -9.79 14.44
N TYR A 112 -4.72 -9.46 15.67
CA TYR A 112 -4.30 -8.26 16.41
C TYR A 112 -4.01 -8.56 17.89
N ARG A 113 -3.05 -9.43 18.15
CA ARG A 113 -2.70 -9.93 19.49
C ARG A 113 -2.55 -8.85 20.57
N ASP A 114 -1.84 -7.76 20.28
CA ASP A 114 -1.62 -6.66 21.25
C ASP A 114 -2.93 -5.97 21.64
N MET A 115 -3.84 -5.83 20.68
CA MET A 115 -5.13 -5.18 20.88
C MET A 115 -6.03 -6.05 21.76
N ALA A 116 -6.11 -7.35 21.46
CA ALA A 116 -6.84 -8.31 22.28
C ALA A 116 -6.30 -8.38 23.72
N ALA A 117 -4.98 -8.30 23.91
CA ALA A 117 -4.39 -8.27 25.25
C ALA A 117 -4.82 -7.02 26.05
N LEU A 118 -4.88 -5.84 25.42
CA LEU A 118 -5.38 -4.64 26.11
C LEU A 118 -6.89 -4.71 26.36
N MET A 119 -7.65 -5.28 25.42
CA MET A 119 -9.09 -5.50 25.58
C MET A 119 -9.38 -6.43 26.74
N TRP A 120 -8.66 -7.56 26.88
CA TRP A 120 -8.80 -8.46 28.02
C TRP A 120 -8.61 -7.72 29.35
N VAL A 121 -7.57 -6.88 29.45
CA VAL A 121 -7.30 -6.09 30.66
C VAL A 121 -8.42 -5.08 30.96
N LEU A 122 -9.14 -4.62 29.93
CA LEU A 122 -10.27 -3.70 30.05
C LEU A 122 -11.61 -4.42 30.25
N GLU A 123 -11.79 -5.67 29.81
CA GLU A 123 -13.05 -6.42 30.00
C GLU A 123 -13.32 -6.75 31.47
N THR A 124 -12.27 -6.75 32.31
CA THR A 124 -12.45 -6.66 33.77
C THR A 124 -13.20 -5.40 34.24
N SER A 125 -13.45 -4.41 33.36
CA SER A 125 -14.15 -3.15 33.65
C SER A 125 -15.47 -2.92 32.87
N GLY A 126 -15.90 -3.84 31.99
CA GLY A 126 -17.33 -4.02 31.65
C GLY A 126 -17.93 -3.41 30.36
N GLU A 127 -17.37 -2.40 29.69
CA GLU A 127 -18.02 -1.82 28.49
C GLU A 127 -17.04 -1.35 27.40
N TRP A 128 -17.41 -1.56 26.14
CA TRP A 128 -16.77 -0.91 24.99
C TRP A 128 -17.23 0.55 24.90
N PRO A 129 -16.34 1.55 24.88
CA PRO A 129 -16.72 2.93 24.63
C PRO A 129 -17.14 3.03 23.17
N SER A 130 -18.43 3.27 22.97
CA SER A 130 -18.96 3.76 21.71
C SER A 130 -18.12 4.96 21.28
N PHE A 131 -17.40 4.82 20.17
CA PHE A 131 -16.54 5.87 19.63
C PHE A 131 -17.42 6.84 18.82
N GLU A 132 -18.39 7.45 19.49
CA GLU A 132 -19.22 8.49 18.87
C GLU A 132 -18.54 9.84 19.08
N GLY A 133 -18.01 10.42 18.00
CA GLY A 133 -17.48 11.79 17.96
C GLY A 133 -16.23 11.99 18.83
N GLU A 134 -15.03 12.17 18.32
CA GLU A 134 -14.62 13.14 17.34
C GLU A 134 -13.42 12.50 16.66
N GLY A 135 -13.54 12.19 15.36
CA GLY A 135 -12.34 11.94 14.57
C GLY A 135 -11.41 13.15 14.78
N PRO A 136 -10.10 12.97 14.98
CA PRO A 136 -9.19 14.10 15.02
C PRO A 136 -9.46 14.91 13.76
N SER A 137 -10.05 16.10 13.94
CA SER A 137 -10.34 17.05 12.88
C SER A 137 -9.13 17.02 11.98
N VAL A 138 -9.38 16.57 10.75
CA VAL A 138 -8.35 16.38 9.73
C VAL A 138 -7.47 17.60 9.82
N LEU A 139 -6.25 17.41 10.31
CA LEU A 139 -5.18 18.37 10.13
C LEU A 139 -4.98 18.40 8.62
N THR A 140 -5.78 19.23 7.95
CA THR A 140 -5.43 19.93 6.73
C THR A 140 -4.24 20.83 7.09
N GLY A 141 -3.12 20.19 7.42
CA GLY A 141 -1.80 20.75 7.24
C GLY A 141 -1.60 20.86 5.74
N GLY A 142 -2.34 21.80 5.12
CA GLY A 142 -1.87 22.50 3.96
C GLY A 142 -0.49 22.99 4.34
N ARG A 143 0.51 22.27 3.87
CA ARG A 143 1.89 22.69 3.91
C ARG A 143 1.93 23.92 3.00
N GLU A 144 1.63 25.08 3.58
CA GLU A 144 1.93 26.36 2.99
C GLU A 144 3.40 26.31 2.62
N ASN A 145 3.65 26.24 1.31
CA ASN A 145 4.95 26.42 0.71
C ASN A 145 5.31 27.90 0.93
N LYS A 146 5.71 28.26 2.17
CA LYS A 146 6.31 29.56 2.46
C LYS A 146 7.66 29.57 1.78
N GLY A 147 7.79 30.51 0.84
CA GLY A 147 8.82 30.54 -0.17
C GLY A 147 10.24 30.45 0.35
N ASP A 148 11.02 29.60 -0.32
CA ASP A 148 12.45 29.81 -0.46
C ASP A 148 12.67 30.89 -1.53
N ARG A 149 12.60 32.14 -1.08
CA ARG A 149 13.21 33.29 -1.75
C ARG A 149 14.62 33.41 -1.17
N ARG A 150 15.61 32.81 -1.83
CA ARG A 150 17.07 33.03 -1.72
C ARG A 150 17.70 32.12 -2.77
N ASN A 151 18.65 32.50 -3.60
CA ASN A 151 19.29 33.75 -3.91
C ASN A 151 19.99 33.46 -5.26
N VAL A 152 20.02 34.43 -6.15
CA VAL A 152 20.65 34.31 -7.46
C VAL A 152 22.17 34.27 -7.22
N GLY A 153 22.77 33.10 -7.37
CA GLY A 153 24.22 32.91 -7.28
C GLY A 153 24.73 32.36 -8.60
N ALA A 154 25.09 33.27 -9.51
CA ALA A 154 25.84 32.95 -10.71
C ALA A 154 27.20 32.34 -10.32
N GLY A 155 27.46 31.12 -10.77
CA GLY A 155 28.71 30.41 -10.60
C GLY A 155 29.01 29.61 -11.85
N SER A 156 29.62 30.26 -12.83
CA SER A 156 30.17 29.65 -14.02
C SER A 156 31.32 28.71 -13.65
N HIS A 157 31.21 27.43 -13.98
CA HIS A 157 32.37 26.54 -14.11
C HIS A 157 32.18 25.63 -15.34
N PRO A 158 33.03 25.75 -16.37
CA PRO A 158 33.20 24.73 -17.39
C PRO A 158 34.19 23.69 -16.86
N GLY A 159 33.75 22.43 -16.80
CA GLY A 159 34.56 21.31 -16.35
C GLY A 159 34.33 20.10 -17.24
N THR A 160 35.06 20.08 -18.35
CA THR A 160 35.29 18.91 -19.21
C THR A 160 35.85 17.74 -18.42
N GLY A 161 35.34 16.53 -18.66
CA GLY A 161 35.90 15.31 -18.08
C GLY A 161 35.24 14.05 -18.62
N ASN A 162 35.72 13.59 -19.78
CA ASN A 162 35.49 12.25 -20.29
C ASN A 162 35.92 11.21 -19.25
N ASP A 163 35.09 10.19 -19.00
CA ASP A 163 35.62 8.89 -18.62
C ASP A 163 34.71 7.76 -19.13
N SER A 164 35.08 7.29 -20.32
CA SER A 164 34.58 6.07 -20.96
C SER A 164 35.26 4.87 -20.33
N GLY A 165 34.71 4.36 -19.25
CA GLY A 165 35.13 3.11 -18.61
C GLY A 165 34.37 1.90 -19.13
N SER A 166 34.77 1.40 -20.30
CA SER A 166 34.42 0.05 -20.77
C SER A 166 34.98 -0.99 -19.81
N ARG A 167 34.13 -1.83 -19.21
CA ARG A 167 34.54 -3.09 -18.57
C ARG A 167 33.91 -4.26 -19.31
N ASN A 168 34.73 -4.86 -20.18
CA ASN A 168 34.65 -6.26 -20.56
C ASN A 168 35.18 -7.10 -19.39
N ASP A 169 34.45 -8.11 -18.96
CA ASP A 169 35.00 -9.35 -18.38
C ASP A 169 33.86 -10.38 -18.32
N SER A 170 33.84 -11.32 -19.28
CA SER A 170 34.31 -12.72 -19.12
C SER A 170 33.38 -13.53 -18.20
N GLY A 171 32.57 -14.44 -18.73
CA GLY A 171 33.05 -15.71 -19.26
C GLY A 171 33.03 -16.76 -18.13
N GLY A 172 31.83 -17.18 -17.71
CA GLY A 172 31.65 -18.24 -16.72
C GLY A 172 31.26 -19.56 -17.40
N PRO A 173 31.88 -20.71 -17.04
CA PRO A 173 31.73 -21.96 -17.78
C PRO A 173 30.39 -22.66 -17.57
N SER A 174 29.81 -23.15 -18.67
CA SER A 174 28.76 -24.16 -18.71
C SER A 174 29.23 -25.44 -18.01
N ARG A 175 28.43 -25.93 -17.06
CA ARG A 175 28.54 -27.30 -16.57
C ARG A 175 27.42 -28.13 -17.19
N ASP A 176 27.80 -28.89 -18.21
CA ASP A 176 27.07 -30.08 -18.62
C ASP A 176 27.15 -31.11 -17.49
N ASN A 177 26.00 -31.58 -17.03
CA ASN A 177 25.90 -32.76 -16.18
C ASN A 177 25.01 -33.77 -16.91
N SER A 178 25.66 -34.58 -17.74
CA SER A 178 25.17 -35.90 -18.15
C SER A 178 25.54 -36.93 -17.08
N SER A 179 24.88 -38.09 -17.13
CA SER A 179 24.96 -39.28 -16.25
C SER A 179 23.92 -39.23 -15.12
N GLU A 180 23.04 -40.20 -14.91
CA GLU A 180 22.75 -41.52 -15.49
C GLU A 180 21.28 -41.85 -15.15
#